data_AF-A0A7J9Q6F2-F1
#
_entry.id   AF-A0A7J9Q6F2-F1
#
_cell.length_a   1.000
_cell.length_b   1.000
_cell.length_c   1.000
_cell.angle_alpha   90.00
_cell.angle_beta   90.00
_cell.angle_gamma   90.00
#
_symmetry.space_group_name_H-M   'P 1'
#
loop_
_entity.id
_entity.type
_entity.pdbx_description
1 polymer ?
#
loop_
_entity_poly.entity_id
_entity_poly.type
_entity_poly.pdbx_seq_one_letter_code
_entity_poly.pdbx_strand_id
1 'polypeptide(L)'
;MPPKKSRNVSEVMPEIPVTCRRGGDTDKERNILRARFHELLFECDDFWSGKREKHSHVHPIFKEYWRLVQIARDIYPENPIFEELDISEATQPNADDIQAIEMDVRKLLAAFMFENGAEE
;
A
#
# COMPACT_ATOMS: atom_id res chain seq x y z
N MET A 1 -22.52 49.13 8.40
CA MET A 1 -21.49 48.31 7.71
C MET A 1 -21.35 46.99 8.45
N PRO A 2 -21.64 45.82 7.84
CA PRO A 2 -21.27 44.52 8.40
C PRO A 2 -20.04 43.92 7.69
N PRO A 3 -19.32 42.99 8.34
CA PRO A 3 -17.92 42.71 8.07
C PRO A 3 -17.67 41.66 6.98
N LYS A 4 -16.43 41.70 6.46
CA LYS A 4 -15.86 40.88 5.40
C LYS A 4 -16.02 39.37 5.65
N LYS A 5 -16.55 38.65 4.67
CA LYS A 5 -16.53 37.18 4.61
C LYS A 5 -15.08 36.70 4.51
N SER A 6 -14.59 36.03 5.55
CA SER A 6 -13.37 35.23 5.46
C SER A 6 -13.69 33.91 4.75
N ARG A 7 -12.97 33.66 3.67
CA ARG A 7 -13.05 32.46 2.84
C ARG A 7 -12.13 31.42 3.48
N ASN A 8 -12.65 30.64 4.43
CA ASN A 8 -11.99 29.40 4.85
C ASN A 8 -12.60 28.26 4.04
N VAL A 9 -11.93 27.92 2.95
CA VAL A 9 -12.09 26.61 2.30
C VAL A 9 -11.18 25.70 3.10
N SER A 10 -11.71 25.09 4.16
CA SER A 10 -11.03 23.97 4.79
C SER A 10 -11.06 22.82 3.78
N GLU A 11 -9.86 22.49 3.32
CA GLU A 11 -9.49 21.31 2.56
C GLU A 11 -10.20 20.08 3.16
N VAL A 12 -11.17 19.53 2.43
CA VAL A 12 -11.80 18.27 2.79
C VAL A 12 -10.78 17.19 2.46
N MET A 13 -9.85 16.95 3.39
CA MET A 13 -9.15 15.67 3.43
C MET A 13 -10.21 14.60 3.66
N PRO A 14 -10.33 13.57 2.81
CA PRO A 14 -11.17 12.44 3.14
C PRO A 14 -10.54 11.76 4.37
N GLU A 15 -11.15 11.95 5.53
CA GLU A 15 -10.85 11.15 6.72
C GLU A 15 -11.02 9.68 6.34
N ILE A 16 -9.90 8.97 6.29
CA ILE A 16 -9.86 7.53 6.09
C ILE A 16 -10.60 6.93 7.28
N PRO A 17 -11.69 6.17 7.08
CA PRO A 17 -12.46 5.63 8.19
C PRO A 17 -11.57 4.67 8.98
N VAL A 18 -11.23 5.07 10.20
CA VAL A 18 -10.64 4.20 11.22
C VAL A 18 -11.69 3.17 11.57
N THR A 19 -11.65 2.01 10.89
CA THR A 19 -12.53 0.91 11.21
C THR A 19 -12.06 0.30 12.52
N CYS A 20 -12.80 0.54 13.59
CA CYS A 20 -12.70 -0.25 14.82
C CYS A 20 -12.87 -1.74 14.44
N ARG A 21 -11.76 -2.48 14.33
CA ARG A 21 -11.78 -3.89 13.95
C ARG A 21 -12.53 -4.68 15.03
N ARG A 22 -13.78 -5.05 14.74
CA ARG A 22 -14.48 -6.11 15.48
C ARG A 22 -13.67 -7.38 15.26
N GLY A 23 -13.15 -7.95 16.35
CA GLY A 23 -12.34 -9.17 16.35
C GLY A 23 -12.98 -10.29 15.55
N GLY A 24 -12.59 -10.40 14.29
CA GLY A 24 -13.25 -11.19 13.28
C GLY A 24 -12.26 -11.55 12.18
N ASP A 25 -11.41 -12.52 12.52
CA ASP A 25 -10.61 -13.30 11.58
C ASP A 25 -9.43 -12.56 10.93
N THR A 26 -8.51 -12.10 11.79
CA THR A 26 -7.22 -11.52 11.39
C THR A 26 -6.49 -12.40 10.36
N ASP A 27 -6.61 -13.72 10.44
CA ASP A 27 -6.00 -14.64 9.47
C ASP A 27 -6.63 -14.55 8.08
N LYS A 28 -7.96 -14.35 7.99
CA LYS A 28 -8.59 -14.06 6.69
C LYS A 28 -8.12 -12.73 6.12
N GLU A 29 -8.02 -11.69 6.94
CA GLU A 29 -7.50 -10.39 6.50
C GLU A 29 -6.05 -10.49 6.04
N ARG A 30 -5.20 -11.24 6.76
CA ARG A 30 -3.81 -11.54 6.39
C ARG A 30 -3.73 -12.29 5.05
N ASN A 31 -4.59 -13.30 4.84
CA ASN A 31 -4.62 -14.06 3.60
C ASN A 31 -5.08 -13.23 2.40
N ILE A 32 -6.10 -12.37 2.59
CA ILE A 32 -6.56 -11.44 1.56
C ILE A 32 -5.44 -10.45 1.22
N LEU A 33 -4.77 -9.89 2.22
CA LEU A 33 -3.65 -8.98 2.03
C LEU A 33 -2.52 -9.63 1.21
N ARG A 34 -2.11 -10.86 1.56
CA ARG A 34 -1.10 -11.61 0.81
C ARG A 34 -1.51 -11.85 -0.65
N ALA A 35 -2.76 -12.26 -0.88
CA ALA A 35 -3.27 -12.46 -2.23
C ALA A 35 -3.20 -11.17 -3.06
N ARG A 36 -3.56 -10.02 -2.46
CA ARG A 36 -3.45 -8.70 -3.11
C ARG A 36 -2.01 -8.29 -3.42
N PHE A 37 -1.06 -8.57 -2.53
CA PHE A 37 0.36 -8.35 -2.81
C PHE A 37 0.86 -9.23 -3.96
N HIS A 38 0.42 -10.49 -4.06
CA HIS A 38 0.72 -11.33 -5.22
C HIS A 38 0.10 -10.80 -6.52
N GLU A 39 -1.13 -10.30 -6.49
CA GLU A 39 -1.75 -9.63 -7.65
C GLU A 39 -0.95 -8.39 -8.07
N LEU A 40 -0.47 -7.60 -7.11
CA LEU A 40 0.37 -6.43 -7.38
C LEU A 40 1.70 -6.79 -8.05
N LEU A 41 2.34 -7.90 -7.64
CA LEU A 41 3.52 -8.43 -8.33
C LEU A 41 3.22 -8.80 -9.79
N PHE A 42 2.04 -9.36 -10.06
CA PHE A 42 1.63 -9.68 -11.43
C PHE A 42 1.44 -8.41 -12.27
N GLU A 43 0.86 -7.34 -11.72
CA GLU A 43 0.75 -6.06 -12.43
C GLU A 43 2.13 -5.40 -12.68
N CYS A 44 3.10 -5.59 -11.77
CA CYS A 44 4.49 -5.17 -12.01
C CYS A 44 5.12 -5.94 -13.18
N ASP A 45 4.96 -7.26 -13.23
CA ASP A 45 5.44 -8.09 -14.35
C ASP A 45 4.75 -7.70 -15.68
N ASP A 46 3.44 -7.46 -15.64
CA ASP A 46 2.67 -7.03 -16.82
C ASP A 46 3.18 -5.69 -17.36
N PHE A 47 3.51 -4.74 -16.48
CA PHE A 47 4.15 -3.47 -16.85
C PHE A 47 5.50 -3.68 -17.55
N TRP A 48 6.37 -4.56 -17.03
CA TRP A 48 7.67 -4.85 -17.63
C TRP A 48 7.56 -5.58 -18.97
N SER A 49 6.60 -6.50 -19.07
CA SER A 49 6.34 -7.27 -20.29
C SER A 49 5.87 -6.41 -21.46
N GLY A 50 5.42 -5.18 -21.21
CA GLY A 50 4.95 -4.25 -22.24
C GLY A 50 3.64 -4.67 -22.91
N LYS A 51 2.90 -5.62 -22.30
CA LYS A 51 1.56 -6.03 -22.76
C LYS A 51 0.53 -4.91 -22.66
N ARG A 52 0.81 -3.87 -21.85
CA ARG A 52 0.03 -2.63 -21.71
C ARG A 52 0.92 -1.40 -21.89
N GLU A 53 0.31 -0.23 -22.14
CA GLU A 53 1.05 1.04 -22.22
C GLU A 53 1.77 1.33 -20.89
N LYS A 54 3.10 1.28 -20.88
CA LYS A 54 3.92 1.40 -19.66
C LYS A 54 3.49 2.59 -18.79
N HIS A 55 3.41 3.79 -19.35
CA HIS A 55 3.15 5.00 -18.56
C HIS A 55 1.75 5.09 -17.94
N SER A 56 0.74 4.41 -18.49
CA SER A 56 -0.63 4.49 -17.93
C SER A 56 -0.80 3.65 -16.65
N HIS A 57 0.09 2.67 -16.43
CA HIS A 57 0.00 1.73 -15.30
C HIS A 57 0.84 2.10 -14.08
N VAL A 58 1.81 3.01 -14.22
CA VAL A 58 2.69 3.44 -13.12
C VAL A 58 1.91 3.98 -11.94
N HIS A 59 1.01 4.95 -12.17
CA HIS A 59 0.19 5.54 -11.11
C HIS A 59 -0.76 4.54 -10.42
N PRO A 60 -1.51 3.68 -11.16
CA PRO A 60 -2.31 2.62 -10.55
C PRO A 60 -1.52 1.67 -9.64
N ILE A 61 -0.37 1.18 -10.08
CA ILE A 61 0.48 0.24 -9.30
C ILE A 61 0.92 0.90 -8.00
N PHE A 62 1.40 2.15 -8.07
CA PHE A 62 1.78 2.92 -6.89
C PHE A 62 0.67 3.12 -5.89
N LYS A 63 -0.50 3.50 -6.39
CA LYS A 63 -1.65 3.78 -5.53
C LYS A 63 -2.09 2.52 -4.79
N GLU A 64 -2.11 1.38 -5.47
CA GLU A 64 -2.47 0.11 -4.83
C GLU A 64 -1.37 -0.34 -3.86
N TYR A 65 -0.08 -0.19 -4.21
CA TYR A 65 1.03 -0.46 -3.30
C TYR A 65 0.85 0.26 -1.95
N TRP A 66 0.68 1.58 -1.97
CA TRP A 66 0.53 2.36 -0.73
C TRP A 66 -0.70 1.98 0.07
N ARG A 67 -1.81 1.69 -0.61
CA ARG A 67 -3.02 1.22 0.04
C ARG A 67 -2.80 -0.12 0.75
N LEU A 68 -2.10 -1.06 0.11
CA LEU A 68 -1.78 -2.36 0.72
C LEU A 68 -0.79 -2.21 1.86
N VAL A 69 0.22 -1.32 1.76
CA VAL A 69 1.15 -1.02 2.86
C VAL A 69 0.43 -0.43 4.08
N GLN A 70 -0.52 0.49 3.89
CA GLN A 70 -1.34 1.01 4.99
C GLN A 70 -2.14 -0.09 5.67
N ILE A 71 -2.83 -0.94 4.90
CA ILE A 71 -3.57 -2.09 5.46
C ILE A 71 -2.61 -3.04 6.19
N ALA A 72 -1.42 -3.28 5.64
CA ALA A 72 -0.41 -4.13 6.24
C ALA A 72 0.10 -3.58 7.58
N ARG A 73 0.35 -2.26 7.67
CA ARG A 73 0.73 -1.60 8.92
C ARG A 73 -0.34 -1.74 10.00
N ASP A 74 -1.62 -1.67 9.61
CA ASP A 74 -2.71 -1.88 10.54
C ASP A 74 -2.82 -3.34 11.01
N ILE A 75 -2.37 -4.32 10.20
CA ILE A 75 -2.39 -5.75 10.55
C ILE A 75 -1.14 -6.17 11.34
N TYR A 76 0.02 -5.60 11.02
CA TYR A 76 1.33 -5.94 11.58
C TYR A 76 2.04 -4.69 12.14
N PRO A 77 1.46 -4.00 13.14
CA PRO A 77 1.96 -2.68 13.56
C PRO A 77 3.38 -2.68 14.12
N GLU A 78 3.88 -3.82 14.60
CA GLU A 78 5.21 -3.97 15.20
C GLU A 78 6.24 -4.60 14.25
N ASN A 79 5.87 -4.89 12.99
CA ASN A 79 6.78 -5.55 12.06
C ASN A 79 7.82 -4.55 11.52
N PRO A 80 9.13 -4.77 11.75
CA PRO A 80 10.18 -3.82 11.40
C PRO A 80 10.34 -3.63 9.89
N ILE A 81 9.74 -4.51 9.06
CA ILE A 81 9.83 -4.42 7.61
C ILE A 81 9.39 -3.06 7.04
N PHE A 82 8.50 -2.36 7.74
CA PHE A 82 8.01 -1.04 7.30
C PHE A 82 9.05 0.08 7.39
N GLU A 83 10.14 -0.12 8.11
CA GLU A 83 11.29 0.80 8.18
C GLU A 83 12.29 0.57 7.03
N GLU A 84 12.20 -0.59 6.37
CA GLU A 84 13.12 -1.04 5.31
C GLU A 84 12.55 -0.89 3.88
N LEU A 85 11.37 -0.26 3.74
CA LEU A 85 10.74 -0.05 2.44
C LEU A 85 11.51 0.99 1.63
N ASP A 86 11.81 0.65 0.38
CA ASP A 86 12.63 1.46 -0.53
C ASP A 86 11.85 2.66 -1.11
N ILE A 87 10.51 2.55 -1.19
CA ILE A 87 9.62 3.59 -1.74
C ILE A 87 9.02 4.46 -0.63
N SER A 88 9.19 5.79 -0.73
CA SER A 88 8.58 6.78 0.18
C SER A 88 7.28 7.36 -0.38
N GLU A 89 6.33 7.75 0.48
CA GLU A 89 4.98 8.20 0.05
C GLU A 89 4.99 9.51 -0.77
N ALA A 90 6.09 10.26 -0.72
CA ALA A 90 6.22 11.59 -1.31
C ALA A 90 6.81 11.60 -2.74
N THR A 91 7.12 10.45 -3.35
CA THR A 91 7.75 10.42 -4.68
C THR A 91 6.73 10.53 -5.81
N GLN A 92 7.09 11.28 -6.86
CA GLN A 92 6.39 11.20 -8.14
C GLN A 92 6.72 9.85 -8.80
N PRO A 93 5.71 9.03 -9.10
CA PRO A 93 5.94 7.66 -9.50
C PRO A 93 6.49 7.59 -10.93
N ASN A 94 7.57 6.85 -11.11
CA ASN A 94 8.22 6.62 -12.39
C ASN A 94 8.40 5.11 -12.67
N ALA A 95 9.07 4.76 -13.77
CA ALA A 95 9.26 3.36 -14.15
C ALA A 95 10.27 2.62 -13.25
N ASP A 96 11.34 3.29 -12.81
CA ASP A 96 12.36 2.69 -11.92
C ASP A 96 11.76 2.35 -10.56
N ASP A 97 10.81 3.17 -10.12
CA ASP A 97 10.07 2.93 -8.89
C ASP A 97 9.21 1.65 -8.93
N ILE A 98 8.77 1.18 -10.11
CA ILE A 98 8.04 -0.10 -10.23
C ILE A 98 8.94 -1.27 -9.82
N GLN A 99 10.24 -1.18 -10.11
CA GLN A 99 11.20 -2.19 -9.68
C GLN A 99 11.38 -2.16 -8.15
N ALA A 100 11.43 -0.97 -7.56
CA ALA A 100 11.50 -0.81 -6.11
C ALA A 100 10.23 -1.34 -5.41
N ILE A 101 9.04 -1.06 -5.96
CA ILE A 101 7.76 -1.62 -5.48
C ILE A 101 7.79 -3.15 -5.55
N GLU A 102 8.24 -3.73 -6.66
CA GLU A 102 8.33 -5.19 -6.79
C GLU A 102 9.23 -5.81 -5.70
N MET A 103 10.38 -5.18 -5.44
CA MET A 103 11.29 -5.60 -4.37
C MET A 103 10.66 -5.47 -2.98
N ASP A 104 10.06 -4.33 -2.66
CA ASP A 104 9.37 -4.09 -1.39
C ASP A 104 8.26 -5.12 -1.14
N VAL A 105 7.42 -5.38 -2.16
CA VAL A 105 6.34 -6.35 -2.06
C VAL A 105 6.86 -7.76 -1.80
N ARG A 106 7.97 -8.17 -2.42
CA ARG A 106 8.62 -9.46 -2.14
C ARG A 106 9.16 -9.54 -0.70
N LYS A 107 9.80 -8.47 -0.21
CA LYS A 107 10.28 -8.42 1.18
C LYS A 107 9.12 -8.50 2.17
N LEU A 108 8.05 -7.75 1.93
CA LEU A 108 6.82 -7.76 2.73
C LEU A 108 6.19 -9.15 2.79
N LEU A 109 6.01 -9.79 1.64
CA LEU A 109 5.48 -11.16 1.58
C LEU A 109 6.35 -12.15 2.36
N ALA A 110 7.68 -12.05 2.23
CA ALA A 110 8.61 -12.88 2.99
C ALA A 110 8.48 -12.65 4.50
N ALA A 111 8.47 -11.39 4.96
CA ALA A 111 8.31 -11.03 6.36
C ALA A 111 7.02 -11.59 6.95
N PHE A 112 5.90 -11.48 6.21
CA PHE A 112 4.61 -12.00 6.67
C PHE A 112 4.60 -13.53 6.78
N MET A 113 5.34 -14.26 5.94
CA MET A 113 5.38 -15.73 6.04
C MET A 113 6.05 -16.21 7.34
N PHE A 114 7.08 -15.50 7.81
CA PHE A 114 7.81 -15.88 9.04
C PHE A 114 7.00 -15.63 10.31
N GLU A 115 6.25 -14.53 10.39
CA GLU A 115 5.43 -14.25 11.58
C GLU A 115 4.30 -15.28 11.77
N ASN A 116 3.72 -15.80 10.68
CA ASN A 116 2.69 -16.84 10.78
C ASN A 116 3.26 -18.25 11.07
N GLY A 117 4.55 -18.49 10.88
CA GLY A 117 5.20 -19.77 11.14
C GLY A 117 5.77 -19.90 12.56
N ALA A 118 5.85 -18.79 13.31
CA ALA A 118 6.35 -18.75 14.68
C ALA A 118 5.26 -19.00 15.75
N GLU A 119 3.99 -19.15 15.35
CA GLU A 119 2.86 -19.48 16.23
C GLU A 119 2.61 -21.01 16.35
N GLU A 120 3.51 -21.88 15.85
CA GLU A 120 3.42 -23.36 15.96
C GLU A 120 4.32 -23.97 17.04
#